data_AF-B4E3X5-F1
#
_entry.id   AF-B4E3X5-F1
#
_cell.length_a   1.000
_cell.length_b   1.000
_cell.length_c   1.000
_cell.angle_alpha   90.00
_cell.angle_beta   90.00
_cell.angle_gamma   90.00
#
_symmetry.space_group_name_H-M   'P 1'
#
loop_
_entity.id
_entity.type
_entity.pdbx_description
1 polymer ?
#
loop_
_entity_poly.entity_id
_entity_poly.type
_entity_poly.pdbx_seq_one_letter_code
_entity_poly.pdbx_strand_id
1 'polypeptide(L)'
;MREKWSNMVLGITCAMCICMSLLVFIMGLVYMTTVVLASQTEHVVTGCSKMDQIRGVKCAPKINKLSVELEELQPGYANPDRFQNISETCDQALECVEPIKCKTISLEFKFVKRSCKVFNMAAVKYNTCLKKLQTRFYLGFAPCLRPLLSTEEVENFEMCQMFEMYRDCIKLEIVEHCGSEMMLHELVGDVMELYECFNF
;
A
#
# COMPACT_ATOMS: atom_id res chain seq x y z
N MET A 1 -20.70 70.60 20.14
CA MET A 1 -20.27 69.29 20.72
C MET A 1 -20.62 68.10 19.83
N ARG A 2 -21.85 68.01 19.28
CA ARG A 2 -22.30 66.89 18.43
C ARG A 2 -21.41 66.63 17.19
N GLU A 3 -20.93 67.69 16.54
CA GLU A 3 -20.10 67.61 15.32
C GLU A 3 -18.68 67.06 15.57
N LYS A 4 -18.04 67.44 16.68
CA LYS A 4 -16.73 66.87 17.08
C LYS A 4 -16.82 65.38 17.40
N TRP A 5 -17.92 64.94 18.02
CA TRP A 5 -18.17 63.53 18.31
C TRP A 5 -18.37 62.70 17.03
N SER A 6 -19.12 63.22 16.05
CA SER A 6 -19.33 62.55 14.77
C SER A 6 -18.02 62.30 14.01
N ASN A 7 -17.14 63.31 13.96
CA ASN A 7 -15.85 63.18 13.25
C ASN A 7 -14.89 62.22 13.96
N MET A 8 -14.92 62.20 15.30
CA MET A 8 -14.09 61.28 16.09
C MET A 8 -14.54 59.82 15.94
N VAL A 9 -15.85 59.55 15.96
CA VAL A 9 -16.40 58.20 15.74
C VAL A 9 -16.11 57.72 14.31
N LEU A 10 -16.31 58.58 13.31
CA LEU A 10 -16.02 58.23 11.91
C LEU A 10 -14.54 57.86 11.72
N GLY A 11 -13.63 58.64 12.30
CA GLY A 11 -12.18 58.35 12.26
C GLY A 11 -11.81 57.00 12.87
N ILE A 12 -12.38 56.65 14.03
CA ILE A 12 -12.14 55.35 14.69
C ILE A 12 -12.70 54.19 13.84
N THR A 13 -13.90 54.33 13.28
CA THR A 13 -14.49 53.27 12.44
C THR A 13 -13.67 53.01 11.18
N CYS A 14 -13.18 54.05 10.52
CA CYS A 14 -12.31 53.89 9.34
C CYS A 14 -10.98 53.22 9.71
N ALA A 15 -10.36 53.62 10.82
CA ALA A 15 -9.10 53.01 11.27
C ALA A 15 -9.27 51.51 11.56
N MET A 16 -10.35 51.12 12.24
CA MET A 16 -10.65 49.71 12.53
C MET A 16 -10.88 48.90 11.24
N CYS A 17 -11.61 49.43 10.27
CA CYS A 17 -11.83 48.76 8.98
C CYS A 17 -10.54 48.55 8.19
N ILE A 18 -9.65 49.55 8.18
CA ILE A 18 -8.34 49.44 7.52
C ILE A 18 -7.48 48.39 8.22
N CYS A 19 -7.43 48.39 9.56
CA CYS A 19 -6.70 47.39 10.33
C CYS A 19 -7.20 45.96 10.07
N MET A 20 -8.52 45.74 10.06
CA MET A 20 -9.08 44.42 9.78
C MET A 20 -8.77 43.95 8.36
N SER A 21 -8.86 44.85 7.37
CA SER A 21 -8.54 44.54 5.97
C SER A 21 -7.05 44.17 5.81
N LEU A 22 -6.16 44.88 6.50
CA LEU A 22 -4.73 44.59 6.52
C LEU A 22 -4.42 43.24 7.17
N LEU A 23 -5.08 42.91 8.29
CA LEU A 23 -4.89 41.61 8.94
C LEU A 23 -5.31 40.44 8.05
N VAL A 24 -6.46 40.55 7.37
CA VAL A 24 -6.92 39.53 6.41
C VAL A 24 -5.94 39.40 5.25
N PHE A 25 -5.41 40.51 4.74
CA PHE A 25 -4.43 40.50 3.67
C PHE A 25 -3.10 39.84 4.10
N ILE A 26 -2.60 40.16 5.29
CA ILE A 26 -1.39 39.55 5.86
C ILE A 26 -1.60 38.05 6.06
N MET A 27 -2.74 37.63 6.62
CA MET A 27 -3.07 36.22 6.79
C MET A 27 -3.16 35.49 5.44
N GLY A 28 -3.73 36.14 4.42
CA GLY A 28 -3.74 35.64 3.05
C GLY A 28 -2.33 35.47 2.47
N LEU A 29 -1.46 36.46 2.66
CA LEU A 29 -0.05 36.39 2.21
C LEU A 29 0.73 35.29 2.93
N VAL A 30 0.56 35.14 4.25
CA VAL A 30 1.20 34.08 5.03
C VAL A 30 0.71 32.72 4.54
N TYR A 31 -0.60 32.54 4.35
CA TYR A 31 -1.17 31.31 3.83
C TYR A 31 -0.59 30.96 2.44
N MET A 32 -0.61 31.90 1.49
CA MET A 32 -0.05 31.69 0.16
C MET A 32 1.45 31.37 0.20
N THR A 33 2.21 32.03 1.07
CA THR A 33 3.64 31.75 1.24
C THR A 33 3.87 30.35 1.80
N THR A 34 3.09 29.92 2.79
CA THR A 34 3.20 28.55 3.35
C THR A 34 2.85 27.48 2.33
N VAL A 35 1.83 27.69 1.49
CA VAL A 35 1.45 26.75 0.42
C VAL A 35 2.54 26.67 -0.66
N VAL A 36 3.11 27.81 -1.07
CA VAL A 36 4.20 27.84 -2.04
C VAL A 36 5.45 27.16 -1.48
N LEU A 37 5.82 27.45 -0.23
CA LEU A 37 6.96 26.81 0.43
C LEU A 37 6.75 25.29 0.53
N ALA A 38 5.58 24.83 0.98
CA ALA A 38 5.25 23.41 1.04
C ALA A 38 5.44 22.74 -0.33
N SER A 39 4.89 23.34 -1.40
CA SER A 39 5.01 22.80 -2.76
C SER A 39 6.46 22.76 -3.30
N GLN A 40 7.30 23.74 -2.94
CA GLN A 40 8.71 23.73 -3.34
C GLN A 40 9.52 22.72 -2.53
N THR A 41 9.25 22.61 -1.22
CA THR A 41 9.91 21.63 -0.36
C THR A 41 9.61 20.20 -0.80
N GLU A 42 8.38 19.88 -1.21
CA GLU A 42 8.05 18.53 -1.69
C GLU A 42 8.87 18.12 -2.92
N HIS A 43 9.12 19.04 -3.87
CA HIS A 43 9.99 18.77 -5.02
C HIS A 43 11.45 18.55 -4.64
N VAL A 44 11.99 19.39 -3.77
CA VAL A 44 13.39 19.31 -3.33
C VAL A 44 13.63 18.09 -2.45
N VAL A 45 12.66 17.74 -1.60
CA VAL A 45 12.76 16.63 -0.65
C VAL A 45 12.57 15.28 -1.35
N THR A 46 11.59 15.16 -2.26
CA THR A 46 11.31 13.86 -2.91
C THR A 46 12.14 13.61 -4.17
N GLY A 47 12.63 14.68 -4.83
CA GLY A 47 13.29 14.58 -6.14
C GLY A 47 12.34 14.17 -7.27
N CYS A 48 11.02 14.19 -7.06
CA CYS A 48 10.03 13.74 -8.04
C CYS A 48 9.58 14.84 -9.00
N SER A 49 9.23 14.44 -10.23
CA SER A 49 8.56 15.34 -11.17
C SER A 49 7.12 15.67 -10.72
N LYS A 50 6.61 16.86 -11.08
CA LYS A 50 5.19 17.22 -10.88
C LYS A 50 4.24 16.18 -11.45
N MET A 51 4.59 15.60 -12.60
CA MET A 51 3.78 14.59 -13.26
C MET A 51 3.72 13.29 -12.45
N ASP A 52 4.84 12.86 -11.85
CA ASP A 52 4.87 11.68 -10.98
C ASP A 52 4.05 11.90 -9.70
N GLN A 53 4.16 13.08 -9.09
CA GLN A 53 3.34 13.44 -7.92
C GLN A 53 1.84 13.43 -8.25
N ILE A 54 1.44 14.07 -9.35
CA ILE A 54 0.04 14.07 -9.82
C ILE A 54 -0.44 12.65 -10.10
N ARG A 55 0.39 11.79 -10.71
CA ARG A 55 0.06 10.39 -10.94
C ARG A 55 -0.12 9.63 -9.63
N GLY A 56 0.79 9.79 -8.67
CA GLY A 56 0.68 9.16 -7.35
C GLY A 56 -0.65 9.48 -6.67
N VAL A 57 -1.02 10.77 -6.63
CA VAL A 57 -2.31 11.23 -6.08
C VAL A 57 -3.50 10.64 -6.85
N LYS A 58 -3.42 10.56 -8.18
CA LYS A 58 -4.48 9.94 -9.01
C LYS A 58 -4.61 8.43 -8.81
N CYS A 59 -3.53 7.74 -8.44
CA CYS A 59 -3.55 6.31 -8.20
C CYS A 59 -3.98 5.95 -6.77
N ALA A 60 -3.83 6.86 -5.81
CA ALA A 60 -4.19 6.64 -4.41
C ALA A 60 -5.59 6.04 -4.21
N PRO A 61 -6.67 6.47 -4.92
CA PRO A 61 -7.99 5.83 -4.79
C PRO A 61 -8.02 4.36 -5.24
N LYS A 62 -7.29 4.00 -6.31
CA LYS A 62 -7.20 2.61 -6.76
C LYS A 62 -6.43 1.75 -5.76
N ILE A 63 -5.35 2.31 -5.19
CA ILE A 63 -4.59 1.64 -4.12
C ILE A 63 -5.46 1.44 -2.88
N ASN A 64 -6.23 2.45 -2.49
CA ASN A 64 -7.13 2.35 -1.35
C ASN A 64 -8.20 1.27 -1.55
N LYS A 65 -8.76 1.14 -2.78
CA LYS A 65 -9.68 0.04 -3.10
C LYS A 65 -9.01 -1.32 -2.91
N LEU A 66 -7.77 -1.48 -3.39
CA LEU A 66 -7.02 -2.71 -3.19
C LEU A 66 -6.76 -2.98 -1.71
N SER A 67 -6.33 -1.98 -0.93
CA SER A 67 -6.09 -2.13 0.50
C SER A 67 -7.33 -2.66 1.25
N VAL A 68 -8.51 -2.12 0.94
CA VAL A 68 -9.77 -2.60 1.53
C VAL A 68 -10.05 -4.07 1.17
N GLU A 69 -9.84 -4.46 -0.10
CA GLU A 69 -10.02 -5.86 -0.51
C GLU A 69 -9.02 -6.82 0.15
N LEU A 70 -7.80 -6.34 0.44
CA LEU A 70 -6.79 -7.11 1.17
C LEU A 70 -7.13 -7.24 2.66
N GLU A 71 -7.71 -6.21 3.27
CA GLU A 71 -8.17 -6.25 4.67
C GLU A 71 -9.36 -7.17 4.87
N GLU A 72 -10.24 -7.29 3.87
CA GLU A 72 -11.38 -8.22 3.89
C GLU A 72 -10.97 -9.69 3.65
N LEU A 73 -9.72 -9.91 3.22
CA LEU A 73 -9.22 -11.24 2.90
C LEU A 73 -8.81 -11.99 4.17
N GLN A 74 -9.38 -13.19 4.37
CA GLN A 74 -8.91 -14.10 5.41
C GLN A 74 -7.43 -14.48 5.16
N PRO A 75 -6.62 -14.64 6.22
CA PRO A 75 -5.23 -15.03 6.07
C PRO A 75 -5.09 -16.40 5.38
N GLY A 76 -3.92 -16.62 4.79
CA GLY A 76 -3.56 -17.87 4.14
C GLY A 76 -3.94 -17.96 2.66
N TYR A 77 -3.21 -18.79 1.93
CA TYR A 77 -3.43 -19.05 0.50
C TYR A 77 -4.35 -20.25 0.24
N ALA A 78 -5.15 -20.61 1.25
CA ALA A 78 -5.98 -21.79 1.26
C ALA A 78 -6.93 -21.86 0.06
N ASN A 79 -7.57 -20.76 -0.32
CA ASN A 79 -8.50 -20.75 -1.45
C ASN A 79 -8.01 -19.78 -2.54
N PRO A 80 -7.24 -20.27 -3.52
CA PRO A 80 -6.66 -19.40 -4.53
C PRO A 80 -7.71 -18.77 -5.46
N ASP A 81 -8.93 -19.30 -5.53
CA ASP A 81 -10.00 -18.71 -6.34
C ASP A 81 -10.51 -17.39 -5.75
N ARG A 82 -10.34 -17.16 -4.44
CA ARG A 82 -10.64 -15.87 -3.80
C ARG A 82 -9.73 -14.75 -4.28
N PHE A 83 -8.54 -15.10 -4.80
CA PHE A 83 -7.58 -14.11 -5.28
C PHE A 83 -7.85 -13.64 -6.70
N GLN A 84 -8.82 -14.21 -7.41
CA GLN A 84 -9.11 -13.79 -8.79
C GLN A 84 -9.58 -12.34 -8.86
N ASN A 85 -10.52 -11.94 -8.00
CA ASN A 85 -10.99 -10.55 -7.95
C ASN A 85 -9.88 -9.59 -7.49
N ILE A 86 -9.08 -10.01 -6.51
CA ILE A 86 -7.94 -9.22 -6.01
C ILE A 86 -6.88 -9.06 -7.10
N SER A 87 -6.63 -10.11 -7.89
CA SER A 87 -5.72 -10.09 -9.04
C SER A 87 -6.18 -9.08 -10.09
N GLU A 88 -7.47 -9.03 -10.41
CA GLU A 88 -8.03 -8.04 -11.33
C GLU A 88 -7.91 -6.59 -10.79
N THR A 89 -8.20 -6.37 -9.50
CA THR A 89 -7.99 -5.06 -8.86
C THR A 89 -6.50 -4.69 -8.84
N CYS A 90 -5.63 -5.68 -8.64
CA CYS A 90 -4.18 -5.53 -8.68
C CYS A 90 -3.67 -5.07 -10.04
N ASP A 91 -4.15 -5.65 -11.13
CA ASP A 91 -3.77 -5.22 -12.48
C ASP A 91 -4.16 -3.75 -12.73
N GLN A 92 -5.35 -3.33 -12.29
CA GLN A 92 -5.79 -1.94 -12.39
C GLN A 92 -4.96 -0.96 -11.55
N ALA A 93 -4.50 -1.42 -10.38
CA ALA A 93 -3.62 -0.65 -9.49
C ALA A 93 -2.21 -0.53 -10.07
N LEU A 94 -1.65 -1.65 -10.54
CA LEU A 94 -0.34 -1.74 -11.18
C LEU A 94 -0.26 -0.88 -12.44
N GLU A 95 -1.25 -0.95 -13.33
CA GLU A 95 -1.33 -0.12 -14.54
C GLU A 95 -1.24 1.38 -14.20
N CYS A 96 -1.78 1.79 -13.04
CA CYS A 96 -1.73 3.16 -12.59
C CYS A 96 -0.35 3.57 -12.07
N VAL A 97 0.27 2.73 -11.24
CA VAL A 97 1.54 3.07 -10.54
C VAL A 97 2.80 2.76 -11.34
N GLU A 98 2.73 1.85 -12.31
CA GLU A 98 3.88 1.40 -13.10
C GLU A 98 4.52 2.53 -13.95
N PRO A 99 3.76 3.47 -14.55
CA PRO A 99 4.33 4.60 -15.27
C PRO A 99 5.04 5.65 -14.39
N ILE A 100 4.96 5.54 -13.05
CA ILE A 100 5.58 6.48 -12.12
C ILE A 100 7.08 6.17 -12.05
N LYS A 101 7.90 7.13 -12.48
CA LYS A 101 9.36 6.96 -12.55
C LYS A 101 10.07 7.39 -11.26
N CYS A 102 9.38 8.14 -10.41
CA CYS A 102 9.99 8.61 -9.18
C CYS A 102 10.23 7.45 -8.21
N LYS A 103 11.50 7.26 -7.79
CA LYS A 103 11.90 6.20 -6.87
C LYS A 103 11.19 6.32 -5.52
N THR A 104 11.06 7.53 -4.98
CA THR A 104 10.41 7.78 -3.68
C THR A 104 8.96 7.31 -3.69
N ILE A 105 8.17 7.77 -4.67
CA ILE A 105 6.78 7.34 -4.82
C ILE A 105 6.69 5.84 -5.18
N SER A 106 7.59 5.33 -6.03
CA SER A 106 7.58 3.89 -6.34
C SER A 106 7.94 3.02 -5.14
N LEU A 107 8.68 3.52 -4.15
CA LEU A 107 8.96 2.82 -2.90
C LEU A 107 7.72 2.76 -2.01
N GLU A 108 6.90 3.82 -1.97
CA GLU A 108 5.61 3.83 -1.27
C GLU A 108 4.68 2.73 -1.82
N PHE A 109 4.72 2.50 -3.14
CA PHE A 109 3.94 1.42 -3.78
C PHE A 109 4.65 0.06 -3.81
N LYS A 110 5.80 -0.11 -3.15
CA LYS A 110 6.55 -1.38 -3.17
C LYS A 110 5.72 -2.54 -2.57
N PHE A 111 5.06 -2.29 -1.44
CA PHE A 111 4.23 -3.29 -0.77
C PHE A 111 3.06 -3.73 -1.68
N VAL A 112 2.39 -2.77 -2.31
CA VAL A 112 1.32 -3.02 -3.29
C VAL A 112 1.83 -3.88 -4.44
N LYS A 113 2.94 -3.47 -5.07
CA LYS A 113 3.52 -4.21 -6.22
C LYS A 113 3.82 -5.66 -5.86
N ARG A 114 4.36 -5.89 -4.66
CA ARG A 114 4.67 -7.23 -4.15
C ARG A 114 3.43 -8.04 -3.83
N SER A 115 2.48 -7.45 -3.12
CA SER A 115 1.20 -8.10 -2.79
C SER A 115 0.51 -8.56 -4.08
N CYS A 116 0.42 -7.67 -5.07
CA CYS A 116 -0.16 -7.99 -6.37
C CYS A 116 0.60 -9.08 -7.13
N LYS A 117 1.94 -9.07 -7.08
CA LYS A 117 2.75 -10.15 -7.67
C LYS A 117 2.37 -11.51 -7.06
N VAL A 118 2.24 -11.59 -5.74
CA VAL A 118 1.84 -12.80 -5.03
C VAL A 118 0.43 -13.24 -5.40
N PHE A 119 -0.56 -12.35 -5.35
CA PHE A 119 -1.95 -12.71 -5.70
C PHE A 119 -2.10 -13.11 -7.16
N ASN A 120 -1.43 -12.42 -8.09
CA ASN A 120 -1.44 -12.80 -9.51
C ASN A 120 -0.79 -14.17 -9.72
N MET A 121 0.33 -14.46 -9.05
CA MET A 121 0.94 -15.79 -9.11
C MET A 121 0.03 -16.87 -8.51
N ALA A 122 -0.60 -16.61 -7.36
CA ALA A 122 -1.50 -17.56 -6.71
C ALA A 122 -2.76 -17.82 -7.54
N ALA A 123 -3.36 -16.79 -8.12
CA ALA A 123 -4.60 -16.88 -8.90
C ALA A 123 -4.39 -17.43 -10.32
N VAL A 124 -3.30 -17.04 -10.99
CA VAL A 124 -3.10 -17.33 -12.42
C VAL A 124 -2.10 -18.46 -12.64
N LYS A 125 -0.90 -18.35 -12.05
CA LYS A 125 0.22 -19.25 -12.36
C LYS A 125 0.19 -20.56 -11.58
N TYR A 126 -0.12 -20.48 -10.28
CA TYR A 126 0.00 -21.59 -9.34
C TYR A 126 -1.34 -22.05 -8.75
N ASN A 127 -2.49 -21.56 -9.23
CA ASN A 127 -3.82 -21.92 -8.70
C ASN A 127 -4.04 -23.43 -8.62
N THR A 128 -3.80 -24.15 -9.72
CA THR A 128 -3.96 -25.61 -9.78
C THR A 128 -3.07 -26.34 -8.78
N CYS A 129 -1.85 -25.85 -8.58
CA CYS A 129 -0.91 -26.41 -7.61
C CYS A 129 -1.35 -26.12 -6.17
N LEU A 130 -1.70 -24.87 -5.85
CA LEU A 130 -2.18 -24.49 -4.53
C LEU A 130 -3.39 -25.31 -4.11
N LYS A 131 -4.32 -25.62 -5.03
CA LYS A 131 -5.44 -26.54 -4.77
C LYS A 131 -5.01 -27.96 -4.40
N LYS A 132 -3.96 -28.48 -5.03
CA LYS A 132 -3.40 -29.81 -4.68
C LYS A 132 -2.77 -29.78 -3.28
N LEU A 133 -1.96 -28.77 -3.00
CA LEU A 133 -1.33 -28.58 -1.69
C LEU A 133 -2.37 -28.37 -0.58
N GLN A 134 -3.41 -27.59 -0.86
CA GLN A 134 -4.57 -27.40 -0.01
C GLN A 134 -5.25 -28.72 0.35
N THR A 135 -5.52 -29.56 -0.65
CA THR A 135 -6.13 -30.87 -0.44
C THR A 135 -5.27 -31.74 0.48
N ARG A 136 -3.94 -31.72 0.29
CA ARG A 136 -3.01 -32.47 1.15
C ARG A 136 -2.93 -31.95 2.58
N PHE A 137 -2.92 -30.64 2.74
CA PHE A 137 -2.91 -29.99 4.05
C PHE A 137 -4.18 -30.34 4.85
N TYR A 138 -5.38 -30.18 4.27
CA TYR A 138 -6.64 -30.45 4.98
C TYR A 138 -6.91 -31.94 5.22
N LEU A 139 -6.35 -32.83 4.40
CA LEU A 139 -6.36 -34.27 4.68
C LEU A 139 -5.33 -34.68 5.74
N GLY A 140 -4.53 -33.73 6.26
CA GLY A 140 -3.55 -33.97 7.31
C GLY A 140 -2.25 -34.63 6.86
N PHE A 141 -2.05 -34.80 5.55
CA PHE A 141 -0.84 -35.44 5.03
C PHE A 141 0.39 -34.53 5.06
N ALA A 142 0.18 -33.22 4.99
CA ALA A 142 1.24 -32.24 4.85
C ALA A 142 1.08 -31.06 5.84
N PRO A 143 1.15 -31.31 7.17
CA PRO A 143 0.96 -30.26 8.18
C PRO A 143 2.01 -29.14 8.09
N CYS A 144 3.16 -29.41 7.46
CA CYS A 144 4.21 -28.42 7.23
C CYS A 144 3.82 -27.31 6.25
N LEU A 145 2.70 -27.46 5.51
CA LEU A 145 2.15 -26.41 4.66
C LEU A 145 1.36 -25.36 5.47
N ARG A 146 1.27 -25.50 6.80
CA ARG A 146 0.60 -24.55 7.70
C ARG A 146 0.98 -23.08 7.44
N PRO A 147 2.25 -22.65 7.36
CA PRO A 147 2.57 -21.24 7.12
C PRO A 147 2.08 -20.70 5.77
N LEU A 148 1.80 -21.57 4.80
CA LEU A 148 1.26 -21.16 3.50
C LEU A 148 -0.28 -21.19 3.45
N LEU A 149 -0.90 -22.16 4.11
CA LEU A 149 -2.31 -22.51 3.91
C LEU A 149 -3.19 -22.34 5.16
N SER A 150 -2.61 -22.05 6.33
CA SER A 150 -3.39 -21.77 7.53
C SER A 150 -4.16 -20.47 7.38
N THR A 151 -5.39 -20.48 7.88
CA THR A 151 -6.23 -19.28 8.03
C THR A 151 -6.17 -18.72 9.45
N GLU A 152 -5.18 -19.13 10.22
CA GLU A 152 -4.91 -18.56 11.54
C GLU A 152 -4.19 -17.22 11.36
N GLU A 153 -4.62 -16.21 12.10
CA GLU A 153 -3.87 -14.96 12.24
C GLU A 153 -2.66 -15.23 13.14
N VAL A 154 -1.47 -15.05 12.58
CA VAL A 154 -0.20 -15.33 13.24
C VAL A 154 0.70 -14.12 13.06
N GLU A 155 1.43 -13.74 14.10
CA GLU A 155 2.37 -12.62 14.01
C GLU A 155 3.48 -12.90 12.99
N ASN A 156 3.98 -11.85 12.34
CA ASN A 156 5.04 -11.98 11.31
C ASN A 156 6.23 -12.80 11.80
N PHE A 157 6.68 -12.58 13.03
CA PHE A 157 7.81 -13.30 13.64
C PHE A 157 7.55 -14.82 13.73
N GLU A 158 6.38 -15.21 14.22
CA GLU A 158 5.97 -16.61 14.33
C GLU A 158 5.80 -17.25 12.95
N MET A 159 5.26 -16.49 11.99
CA MET A 159 5.14 -16.92 10.59
C MET A 159 6.52 -17.23 9.99
N CYS A 160 7.49 -16.35 10.20
CA CYS A 160 8.87 -16.56 9.72
C CYS A 160 9.52 -17.79 10.36
N GLN A 161 9.33 -18.01 11.66
CA GLN A 161 9.82 -19.22 12.33
C GLN A 161 9.19 -20.49 11.75
N MET A 162 7.90 -20.47 11.43
CA MET A 162 7.24 -21.60 10.78
C MET A 162 7.81 -21.86 9.39
N PHE A 163 8.00 -20.82 8.55
CA PHE A 163 8.62 -21.00 7.23
C PHE A 163 10.04 -21.56 7.32
N GLU A 164 10.84 -21.11 8.30
CA GLU A 164 12.19 -21.62 8.52
C GLU A 164 12.17 -23.09 8.97
N MET A 165 11.34 -23.41 9.97
CA MET A 165 11.19 -24.76 10.52
C MET A 165 10.69 -25.76 9.48
N TYR A 166 9.76 -25.36 8.62
CA TYR A 166 9.13 -26.23 7.64
C TYR A 166 9.75 -26.12 6.23
N ARG A 167 10.85 -25.35 6.05
CA ARG A 167 11.47 -25.05 4.74
C ARG A 167 11.64 -26.30 3.87
N ASP A 168 12.30 -27.33 4.39
CA ASP A 168 12.62 -28.55 3.63
C ASP A 168 11.36 -29.36 3.31
N CYS A 169 10.39 -29.41 4.23
CA CYS A 169 9.13 -30.11 4.01
C CYS A 169 8.25 -29.39 2.97
N ILE A 170 8.15 -28.06 3.05
CA ILE A 170 7.43 -27.24 2.07
C ILE A 170 8.04 -27.44 0.68
N LYS A 171 9.38 -27.41 0.58
CA LYS A 171 10.09 -27.68 -0.67
C LYS A 171 9.74 -29.06 -1.22
N LEU A 172 9.76 -30.09 -0.40
CA LEU A 172 9.42 -31.46 -0.80
C LEU A 172 7.99 -31.54 -1.35
N GLU A 173 7.01 -31.05 -0.60
CA GLU A 173 5.59 -31.07 -1.00
C GLU A 173 5.35 -30.28 -2.31
N ILE A 174 6.00 -29.12 -2.49
CA ILE A 174 5.92 -28.33 -3.72
C ILE A 174 6.53 -29.08 -4.91
N VAL A 175 7.74 -29.62 -4.76
CA VAL A 175 8.42 -30.33 -5.86
C VAL A 175 7.64 -31.58 -6.25
N GLU A 176 7.17 -32.36 -5.28
CA GLU A 176 6.46 -33.62 -5.51
C GLU A 176 5.09 -33.40 -6.17
N HIS A 177 4.34 -32.38 -5.75
CA HIS A 177 2.94 -32.20 -6.20
C HIS A 177 2.74 -31.12 -7.26
N CYS A 178 3.71 -30.22 -7.41
CA CYS A 178 3.64 -29.12 -8.37
C CYS A 178 4.74 -29.16 -9.42
N GLY A 179 5.76 -29.99 -9.25
CA GLY A 179 6.78 -30.27 -10.27
C GLY A 179 7.68 -29.10 -10.60
N SER A 180 7.68 -28.03 -9.80
CA SER A 180 8.43 -26.80 -10.07
C SER A 180 9.00 -26.21 -8.80
N GLU A 181 10.33 -26.28 -8.67
CA GLU A 181 11.08 -25.54 -7.64
C GLU A 181 10.93 -24.03 -7.80
N MET A 182 10.56 -23.53 -8.99
CA MET A 182 10.32 -22.10 -9.19
C MET A 182 9.20 -21.55 -8.32
N MET A 183 8.19 -22.36 -7.98
CA MET A 183 7.14 -21.92 -7.06
C MET A 183 7.69 -21.58 -5.67
N LEU A 184 8.71 -22.30 -5.21
CA LEU A 184 9.35 -22.03 -3.93
C LEU A 184 9.97 -20.63 -3.94
N HIS A 185 10.70 -20.28 -4.99
CA HIS A 185 11.35 -18.98 -5.08
C HIS A 185 10.37 -17.84 -5.39
N GLU A 186 9.45 -18.05 -6.33
CA GLU A 186 8.57 -16.99 -6.80
C GLU A 186 7.38 -16.75 -5.87
N LEU A 187 6.66 -17.81 -5.47
CA LEU A 187 5.49 -17.64 -4.62
C LEU A 187 5.88 -17.66 -3.15
N VAL A 188 6.53 -18.74 -2.68
CA VAL A 188 6.83 -18.85 -1.23
C VAL A 188 7.82 -17.77 -0.80
N GLY A 189 8.85 -17.50 -1.61
CA GLY A 189 9.77 -16.39 -1.37
C GLY A 189 9.07 -15.04 -1.28
N ASP A 190 8.21 -14.69 -2.23
CA ASP A 190 7.47 -13.43 -2.18
C ASP A 190 6.49 -13.36 -1.00
N VAL A 191 5.85 -14.49 -0.62
CA VAL A 191 4.99 -14.58 0.58
C VAL A 191 5.79 -14.33 1.85
N MET A 192 6.96 -14.96 1.99
CA MET A 192 7.86 -14.73 3.12
C MET A 192 8.30 -13.26 3.20
N GLU A 193 8.57 -12.64 2.05
CA GLU A 193 8.90 -11.22 1.99
C GLU A 193 7.73 -10.29 2.34
N LEU A 194 6.47 -10.70 2.16
CA LEU A 194 5.30 -9.97 2.64
C LEU A 194 5.20 -10.01 4.17
N TYR A 195 5.60 -11.12 4.78
CA TYR A 195 5.73 -11.25 6.23
C TYR A 195 7.06 -10.70 6.78
N GLU A 196 7.84 -9.98 5.95
CA GLU A 196 9.11 -9.37 6.36
C GLU A 196 10.16 -10.39 6.88
N CYS A 197 10.12 -11.62 6.38
CA CYS A 197 11.10 -12.64 6.70
C CYS A 197 12.42 -12.39 5.94
N PHE A 198 13.28 -11.52 6.48
CA PHE A 198 14.53 -11.11 5.80
C PHE A 198 15.73 -12.05 5.98
N ASN A 199 15.60 -13.13 6.76
CA ASN A 199 16.70 -14.07 7.05
C ASN A 199 16.46 -15.45 6.41
N PHE A 200 16.20 -15.51 5.10
CA PHE A 200 16.11 -16.79 4.37
C PHE A 200 17.43 -17.23 3.75
#